data_AF-A0A7C6IPT1-F1
#
_entry.id   AF-A0A7C6IPT1-F1
#
_cell.length_a   1.000
_cell.length_b   1.000
_cell.length_c   1.000
_cell.angle_alpha   90.00
_cell.angle_beta   90.00
_cell.angle_gamma   90.00
#
_symmetry.space_group_name_H-M   'P 1'
#
loop_
_entity.id
_entity.type
_entity.pdbx_description
1 polymer ?
#
loop_
_entity_poly.entity_id
_entity_poly.type
_entity_poly.pdbx_seq_one_letter_code
_entity_poly.pdbx_strand_id
1 'polypeptide(L)' 'MLNERKRLVLRAIIDNYVETAEPVGSRTIARKHDLGVSSATIRNEMADLEETGY' A
#
# COMPACT_ATOMS: atom_id res chain seq x y z
N MET A 1 8.60 12.85 2.90
CA MET A 1 7.84 12.86 4.18
C MET A 1 6.61 11.98 4.02
N LEU A 2 6.33 11.08 4.96
CA LEU A 2 5.18 10.16 4.88
C LEU A 2 3.88 10.91 5.20
N ASN A 3 3.11 11.23 4.15
CA ASN A 3 1.76 11.72 4.30
C ASN A 3 0.85 10.61 4.86
N GLU A 4 -0.35 10.98 5.31
CA GLU A 4 -1.28 10.04 5.95
C GLU A 4 -1.68 8.89 5.02
N ARG A 5 -1.84 9.16 3.73
CA ARG A 5 -2.18 8.14 2.74
C ARG A 5 -1.05 7.12 2.56
N LYS A 6 0.19 7.57 2.40
CA LYS A 6 1.38 6.72 2.33
C LYS A 6 1.52 5.85 3.57
N ARG A 7 1.18 6.38 4.76
CA ARG A 7 1.18 5.60 6.00
C ARG A 7 0.14 4.49 5.97
N LEU A 8 -1.08 4.80 5.51
CA LEU A 8 -2.14 3.80 5.37
C LEU A 8 -1.80 2.72 4.34
N VAL A 9 -1.25 3.12 3.19
CA VAL A 9 -0.80 2.19 2.14
C VAL A 9 0.32 1.29 2.67
N LEU A 10 1.36 1.85 3.27
CA LEU A 10 2.47 1.09 3.84
C LEU A 10 1.98 0.13 4.92
N ARG A 11 1.09 0.58 5.80
CA ARG A 11 0.49 -0.25 6.84
C ARG A 11 -0.27 -1.44 6.25
N ALA A 12 -1.08 -1.20 5.23
CA ALA A 12 -1.82 -2.25 4.54
C ALA A 12 -0.91 -3.28 3.85
N ILE A 13 0.22 -2.83 3.26
CA ILE A 13 1.22 -3.75 2.69
C ILE A 13 1.80 -4.63 3.79
N ILE A 14 2.24 -4.04 4.90
CA ILE A 14 2.86 -4.77 6.01
C ILE A 14 1.88 -5.76 6.63
N ASP A 15 0.67 -5.32 6.97
CA ASP A 15 -0.34 -6.17 7.60
C ASP A 15 -0.69 -7.37 6.70
N ASN A 16 -0.83 -7.14 5.39
CA ASN A 16 -1.13 -8.22 4.45
C ASN A 16 0.05 -9.17 4.24
N TYR A 17 1.27 -8.65 4.15
CA TYR A 17 2.47 -9.49 4.00
C TYR A 17 2.72 -10.34 5.25
N VAL A 18 2.52 -9.79 6.45
CA VAL A 18 2.65 -10.55 7.71
C VAL A 18 1.59 -11.65 7.81
N GLU A 19 0.39 -11.43 7.29
CA GLU A 19 -0.70 -12.42 7.29
C GLU A 19 -0.46 -13.56 6.29
N THR A 20 0.02 -13.25 5.08
CA THR A 20 0.06 -14.20 3.96
C THR A 20 1.46 -14.72 3.61
N ALA A 21 2.50 -14.01 4.02
CA ALA A 21 3.88 -14.17 3.53
C ALA A 21 4.00 -14.06 1.99
N GLU A 22 3.05 -13.39 1.32
CA GLU A 22 3.00 -13.25 -0.13
C GLU A 22 3.14 -11.77 -0.57
N PRO A 23 3.73 -11.50 -1.74
CA PRO A 23 3.78 -10.15 -2.30
C PRO A 23 2.40 -9.52 -2.46
N VAL A 24 2.27 -8.27 -2.04
CA VAL A 24 0.98 -7.57 -1.97
C VAL A 24 0.82 -6.60 -3.15
N GLY A 25 -0.19 -6.83 -3.98
CA GLY A 25 -0.50 -5.95 -5.11
C GLY A 25 -1.47 -4.81 -4.77
N SER A 26 -1.39 -3.70 -5.51
CA SER A 26 -2.26 -2.53 -5.30
C SER A 26 -3.77 -2.82 -5.42
N ARG A 27 -4.16 -3.82 -6.24
CA ARG A 27 -5.55 -4.30 -6.32
C ARG A 27 -6.00 -5.00 -5.05
N THR A 28 -5.12 -5.77 -4.40
CA THR A 28 -5.41 -6.46 -3.15
C THR A 28 -5.67 -5.42 -2.05
N ILE A 29 -4.82 -4.40 -1.97
CA ILE A 29 -4.97 -3.31 -1.00
C ILE A 29 -6.25 -2.52 -1.25
N ALA A 30 -6.52 -2.15 -2.50
CA ALA A 30 -7.73 -1.43 -2.87
C ALA A 30 -9.02 -2.17 -2.44
N ARG A 31 -9.02 -3.51 -2.47
CA ARG A 31 -10.19 -4.33 -2.09
C ARG A 31 -10.28 -4.59 -0.59
N LYS A 32 -9.16 -4.84 0.10
CA LYS A 32 -9.15 -5.24 1.52
C LYS A 32 -9.22 -4.06 2.49
N HIS A 33 -8.64 -2.90 2.16
CA HIS A 33 -8.39 -1.83 3.14
C HIS A 33 -9.23 -0.55 2.92
N ASP A 34 -10.21 -0.58 2.00
CA ASP A 34 -11.12 0.52 1.64
C ASP A 34 -10.53 1.93 1.83
N LEU A 35 -9.40 2.18 1.15
CA LEU A 35 -8.63 3.42 1.30
C LEU A 35 -9.27 4.63 0.60
N GLY A 36 -10.48 4.47 0.04
CA GLY A 36 -11.18 5.53 -0.72
C GLY A 36 -10.47 5.99 -1.98
N VAL A 37 -9.49 5.22 -2.48
CA VAL A 37 -8.68 5.57 -3.67
C VAL A 37 -8.56 4.40 -4.64
N SER A 38 -8.31 4.72 -5.91
CA SER A 38 -8.17 3.72 -6.96
C SER A 38 -6.90 2.86 -6.79
N SER A 39 -6.90 1.66 -7.36
CA SER A 39 -5.70 0.81 -7.41
C SER A 39 -4.52 1.45 -8.17
N ALA A 40 -4.80 2.40 -9.08
CA ALA A 40 -3.77 3.15 -9.78
C ALA A 40 -3.11 4.17 -8.84
N THR A 41 -3.90 4.89 -8.04
CA THR A 41 -3.41 5.78 -6.99
C THR A 41 -2.53 5.02 -6.00
N ILE A 42 -2.99 3.86 -5.51
CA ILE A 42 -2.21 3.03 -4.58
C ILE A 42 -0.89 2.59 -5.21
N ARG A 43 -0.88 2.19 -6.50
CA ARG A 43 0.35 1.81 -7.19
C ARG A 43 1.36 2.97 -7.22
N ASN A 44 0.90 4.20 -7.46
CA ASN A 44 1.78 5.37 -7.44
C ASN A 44 2.34 5.61 -6.03
N GLU A 45 1.51 5.51 -4.98
CA GLU A 45 1.98 5.64 -3.60
C GLU A 45 2.97 4.53 -3.22
N MET A 46 2.79 3.31 -3.73
CA MET A 46 3.74 2.20 -3.55
C MET A 46 5.09 2.49 -4.23
N ALA A 47 5.08 3.00 -5.46
CA ALA A 47 6.29 3.39 -6.17
C ALA A 47 7.03 4.51 -5.43
N ASP A 48 6.30 5.52 -4.95
CA ASP A 48 6.89 6.59 -4.14
C ASP A 48 7.50 6.08 -2.82
N LEU A 49 6.89 5.06 -2.20
CA LEU A 49 7.41 4.43 -0.99
C LEU A 49 8.72 3.69 -1.29
N GLU A 50 8.75 2.91 -2.36
CA GLU A 50 9.94 2.19 -2.83
C GLU A 50 11.10 3.17 -3.16
N GLU A 51 10.83 4.25 -3.90
CA GLU A 51 11.83 5.27 -4.23
C GLU A 51 12.42 5.96 -2.99
N THR A 52 11.64 6.02 -1.90
CA THR A 52 12.09 6.62 -0.62
C THR A 52 12.70 5.60 0.35
N GLY A 53 12.82 4.33 -0.06
CA GLY A 53 13.50 3.28 0.69
C GLY A 53 12.65 2.61 1.76
N TYR A 54 11.32 2.66 1.63
CA TYR A 54 10.36 1.92 2.47
C TYR A 54 10.01 0.55 1.91
#